data_AF-A0A522UW02-F1
#
_entry.id   AF-A0A522UW02-F1
#
_cell.length_a   1.000
_cell.length_b   1.000
_cell.length_c   1.000
_cell.angle_alpha   90.00
_cell.angle_beta   90.00
_cell.angle_gamma   90.00
#
_symmetry.space_group_name_H-M   'P 1'
#
loop_
_entity.id
_entity.type
_entity.pdbx_description
1 polymer ?
#
loop_
_entity_poly.entity_id
_entity_poly.type
_entity_poly.pdbx_seq_one_letter_code
_entity_poly.pdbx_strand_id
1 'polypeptide(L)'
;MQGNTKKNMLSCPFCEAPLEQPEDITTRFGNTFSGGKCGCGAVFVYDGSGHSLGDAYVDGLAYACGGDWDKAWSLVPDEDYEVRELSADTRRNKFHEARRGSKSTYLFIRLNKDLKAG
;
A
#
# COMPACT_ATOMS: atom_id res chain seq x y z
N MET A 1 15.83 -29.65 -17.65
CA MET A 1 14.36 -29.84 -17.60
C MET A 1 13.78 -28.80 -16.64
N GLN A 2 12.68 -28.18 -17.05
CA GLN A 2 11.82 -27.22 -16.31
C GLN A 2 12.37 -25.79 -16.21
N GLY A 3 11.94 -24.98 -17.18
CA GLY A 3 12.05 -23.53 -17.14
C GLY A 3 11.21 -22.97 -16.01
N ASN A 4 11.83 -22.11 -15.19
CA ASN A 4 11.14 -21.39 -14.14
C ASN A 4 10.47 -20.17 -14.78
N THR A 5 9.23 -20.34 -15.26
CA THR A 5 8.38 -19.25 -15.72
C THR A 5 8.23 -18.29 -14.56
N LYS A 6 8.99 -17.18 -14.57
CA LYS A 6 8.79 -16.08 -13.63
C LYS A 6 7.35 -15.62 -13.77
N LYS A 7 6.46 -16.10 -12.90
CA LYS A 7 5.16 -15.49 -12.68
C LYS A 7 5.50 -14.07 -12.27
N ASN A 8 5.20 -13.10 -13.13
CA ASN A 8 5.74 -11.75 -13.09
C ASN A 8 5.20 -11.00 -11.86
N MET A 9 5.50 -11.39 -10.62
CA MET A 9 4.84 -10.83 -9.41
C MET A 9 5.00 -9.30 -9.36
N LEU A 10 3.94 -8.59 -8.97
CA LEU A 10 4.05 -7.17 -8.62
C LEU A 10 5.13 -7.00 -7.54
N SER A 11 5.81 -5.85 -7.52
CA SER A 11 6.92 -5.60 -6.59
C SER A 11 6.66 -4.34 -5.77
N CYS A 12 7.12 -4.35 -4.52
CA CYS A 12 7.05 -3.19 -3.64
C CYS A 12 7.86 -2.03 -4.25
N PRO A 13 7.30 -0.81 -4.38
CA PRO A 13 8.01 0.32 -4.99
C PRO A 13 9.17 0.86 -4.13
N PHE A 14 9.27 0.44 -2.86
CA PHE A 14 10.29 0.92 -1.93
C PHE A 14 11.50 -0.01 -1.78
N CYS A 15 11.35 -1.30 -2.07
CA CYS A 15 12.42 -2.29 -1.86
C CYS A 15 12.49 -3.36 -2.95
N GLU A 16 11.63 -3.29 -3.97
CA GLU A 16 11.56 -4.19 -5.12
C GLU A 16 11.27 -5.67 -4.80
N ALA A 17 11.04 -6.01 -3.53
CA ALA A 17 10.62 -7.36 -3.14
C ALA A 17 9.26 -7.72 -3.77
N PRO A 18 9.02 -9.01 -4.10
CA PRO A 18 7.72 -9.47 -4.55
C PRO A 18 6.62 -9.09 -3.56
N LEU A 19 5.51 -8.58 -4.09
CA LEU A 19 4.33 -8.23 -3.33
C LEU A 19 3.49 -9.48 -3.07
N GLU A 20 3.03 -9.63 -1.84
CA GLU A 20 2.06 -10.66 -1.48
C GLU A 20 0.67 -10.32 -2.04
N GLN A 21 -0.23 -11.31 -2.08
CA GLN A 21 -1.61 -11.03 -2.50
C GLN A 21 -2.30 -10.14 -1.46
N PRO A 22 -3.14 -9.18 -1.86
CA PRO A 22 -3.95 -8.42 -0.93
C PRO A 22 -4.89 -9.33 -0.13
N GLU A 23 -5.00 -9.08 1.17
CA GLU A 23 -5.91 -9.76 2.08
C GLU A 23 -6.92 -8.76 2.66
N ASP A 24 -8.06 -9.27 3.12
CA ASP A 24 -9.06 -8.44 3.82
C ASP A 24 -8.60 -8.19 5.26
N ILE A 25 -8.35 -6.93 5.60
CA ILE A 25 -7.86 -6.48 6.89
C ILE A 25 -8.95 -5.64 7.57
N THR A 26 -9.42 -6.11 8.73
CA THR A 26 -10.37 -5.35 9.56
C THR A 26 -9.63 -4.49 10.58
N THR A 27 -9.89 -3.19 10.57
CA THR A 27 -9.32 -2.24 11.53
C THR A 27 -10.06 -2.27 12.86
N ARG A 28 -9.48 -1.62 13.88
CA ARG A 28 -10.07 -1.54 15.23
C ARG A 28 -11.50 -0.98 15.24
N PHE A 29 -11.85 -0.13 14.29
CA PHE A 29 -13.18 0.48 14.19
C PHE A 29 -14.18 -0.36 13.39
N GLY A 30 -13.79 -1.55 12.93
CA GLY A 30 -14.67 -2.47 12.20
C GLY A 30 -14.74 -2.23 10.69
N ASN A 31 -14.01 -1.24 10.17
CA ASN A 31 -13.85 -1.06 8.72
C ASN A 31 -12.95 -2.16 8.17
N THR A 32 -13.24 -2.63 6.96
CA THR A 32 -12.41 -3.63 6.27
C THR A 32 -11.89 -3.04 4.97
N PHE A 33 -10.59 -3.17 4.73
CA PHE A 33 -9.95 -2.83 3.46
C PHE A 33 -9.12 -4.00 2.94
N SER A 34 -8.88 -4.06 1.63
CA SER A 34 -7.99 -5.04 1.04
C SER A 34 -6.56 -4.49 0.99
N GLY A 35 -5.56 -5.23 1.47
CA GLY A 35 -4.19 -4.72 1.55
C GLY A 35 -3.19 -5.69 2.16
N GLY A 36 -2.04 -5.18 2.61
CA GLY A 36 -1.00 -6.00 3.22
C GLY A 36 0.23 -5.20 3.67
N LYS A 37 1.25 -5.92 4.15
CA LYS A 37 2.53 -5.38 4.61
C LYS A 37 3.68 -6.01 3.84
N CYS A 38 4.64 -5.19 3.43
CA CYS A 38 5.92 -5.65 2.91
C CYS A 38 6.93 -5.77 4.06
N GLY A 39 7.86 -6.73 3.97
CA GLY A 39 8.93 -6.91 4.95
C GLY A 39 9.86 -5.70 5.14
N CYS A 40 9.85 -4.73 4.21
CA CYS A 40 10.58 -3.47 4.36
C CYS A 40 9.87 -2.44 5.26
N GLY A 41 8.67 -2.76 5.74
CA GLY A 41 7.84 -1.90 6.59
C GLY A 41 6.76 -1.10 5.84
N ALA A 42 6.70 -1.18 4.51
CA ALA A 42 5.64 -0.52 3.75
C ALA A 42 4.29 -1.25 3.92
N VAL A 43 3.22 -0.50 4.11
CA VAL A 43 1.84 -0.97 4.00
C VAL A 43 1.34 -0.67 2.59
N PHE A 44 0.49 -1.53 2.04
CA PHE A 44 -0.24 -1.23 0.83
C PHE A 44 -1.73 -1.49 1.00
N VAL A 45 -2.51 -0.75 0.22
CA VAL A 45 -3.95 -0.85 0.10
C VAL A 45 -4.26 -1.14 -1.36
N TYR A 46 -5.24 -1.99 -1.59
CA TYR A 46 -5.74 -2.37 -2.91
C TYR A 46 -7.23 -2.04 -3.03
N ASP A 47 -7.59 -1.35 -4.10
CA ASP A 47 -8.97 -1.12 -4.49
C ASP A 47 -9.17 -1.53 -5.96
N GLY A 48 -9.79 -2.69 -6.16
CA GLY A 48 -10.12 -3.21 -7.49
C GLY A 48 -11.18 -2.39 -8.23
N SER A 49 -11.96 -1.55 -7.53
CA SER A 49 -12.99 -0.67 -8.12
C SER A 49 -12.46 0.70 -8.52
N GLY A 50 -11.37 1.14 -7.87
CA GLY A 50 -10.78 2.47 -8.01
C GLY A 50 -11.72 3.61 -7.59
N HIS A 51 -12.58 3.38 -6.60
CA HIS A 51 -13.53 4.35 -6.03
C HIS A 51 -13.32 4.63 -4.55
N SER A 52 -12.74 3.70 -3.81
CA SER A 52 -12.64 3.69 -2.35
C SER A 52 -11.20 3.82 -1.85
N LEU A 53 -10.23 4.05 -2.76
CA LEU A 53 -8.82 4.13 -2.39
C LEU A 53 -8.53 5.24 -1.37
N GLY A 54 -9.27 6.35 -1.41
CA GLY A 54 -9.13 7.44 -0.44
C GLY A 54 -9.62 7.08 0.97
N ASP A 55 -10.72 6.33 1.10
CA ASP A 55 -11.19 5.85 2.39
C ASP A 55 -10.23 4.79 2.94
N ALA A 56 -9.83 3.85 2.09
CA ALA A 56 -8.94 2.76 2.45
C ALA A 56 -7.50 3.26 2.76
N TYR A 57 -7.10 4.41 2.23
CA TYR A 57 -5.85 5.08 2.57
C TYR A 57 -5.76 5.39 4.06
N VAL A 58 -6.83 5.95 4.63
CA VAL A 58 -6.88 6.32 6.05
C VAL A 58 -6.72 5.09 6.94
N ASP A 59 -7.48 4.03 6.66
CA ASP A 59 -7.35 2.75 7.36
C ASP A 59 -5.93 2.15 7.20
N GLY A 60 -5.35 2.26 6.00
CA GLY A 60 -3.98 1.84 5.71
C GLY A 60 -2.92 2.61 6.52
N LEU A 61 -3.08 3.93 6.70
CA LEU A 61 -2.15 4.76 7.47
C LEU A 61 -2.19 4.40 8.95
N ALA A 62 -3.39 4.20 9.50
CA ALA A 62 -3.56 3.68 10.85
C ALA A 62 -2.93 2.29 11.00
N TYR A 63 -3.09 1.41 10.01
CA TYR A 63 -2.48 0.09 10.00
C TYR A 63 -0.94 0.11 9.94
N ALA A 64 -0.37 1.09 9.22
CA ALA A 64 1.07 1.37 9.21
C ALA A 64 1.57 1.83 10.59
N CYS A 65 0.75 2.59 11.31
CA CYS A 65 0.97 2.99 12.70
C CYS A 65 0.65 1.90 13.74
N GLY A 66 0.39 0.66 13.31
CA GLY A 66 0.07 -0.45 14.23
C GLY A 66 -1.33 -0.37 14.83
N GLY A 67 -2.26 0.34 14.19
CA GLY A 67 -3.61 0.58 14.68
C GLY A 67 -3.75 1.78 15.61
N ASP A 68 -2.69 2.59 15.74
CA ASP A 68 -2.70 3.86 16.46
C ASP A 68 -3.23 4.98 15.54
N TRP A 69 -4.49 5.31 15.74
CA TRP A 69 -5.22 6.31 14.95
C TRP A 69 -4.84 7.73 15.33
N ASP A 70 -4.57 8.00 16.61
CA ASP A 70 -4.15 9.31 17.07
C ASP A 70 -2.77 9.65 16.47
N LYS A 71 -1.86 8.68 16.46
CA LYS A 71 -0.59 8.81 15.75
C LYS A 71 -0.81 9.04 14.26
N ALA A 72 -1.62 8.23 13.58
CA ALA A 72 -1.88 8.38 12.16
C ALA A 72 -2.38 9.78 11.79
N TRP A 73 -3.24 10.38 12.62
CA TRP A 73 -3.74 11.74 12.42
C TRP A 73 -2.73 12.85 12.66
N SER A 74 -1.68 12.58 13.44
CA SER A 74 -0.61 13.53 13.68
C SER A 74 0.45 13.58 12.58
N LEU A 75 0.48 12.57 11.68
CA LEU A 75 1.54 12.46 10.66
C LEU A 75 1.27 13.35 9.45
N VAL A 76 2.33 13.98 8.95
CA VAL A 76 2.31 14.82 7.75
C VAL A 76 2.87 14.04 6.55
N PRO A 77 2.13 13.93 5.43
CA PRO A 77 2.64 13.30 4.21
C PRO A 77 3.91 14.00 3.71
N ASP A 78 4.83 13.23 3.13
CA ASP A 78 6.15 13.66 2.65
C ASP A 78 7.13 14.17 3.73
N GLU A 79 6.70 14.32 4.98
CA GLU A 79 7.56 14.61 6.14
C GLU A 79 7.74 13.36 7.03
N ASP A 80 6.63 12.75 7.43
CA ASP A 80 6.59 11.62 8.36
C ASP A 80 6.46 10.26 7.65
N TYR A 81 5.94 10.27 6.43
CA TYR A 81 5.77 9.07 5.61
C TYR A 81 5.70 9.41 4.12
N GLU A 82 6.10 8.46 3.29
CA GLU A 82 5.97 8.54 1.83
C GLU A 82 4.73 7.79 1.35
N VAL A 83 4.08 8.35 0.32
CA VAL A 83 2.96 7.71 -0.40
C VAL A 83 3.33 7.47 -1.86
N ARG A 84 2.97 6.29 -2.38
CA ARG A 84 3.06 5.96 -3.81
C ARG A 84 1.75 5.37 -4.30
N GLU A 85 1.12 6.05 -5.25
CA GLU A 85 -0.08 5.55 -5.94
C GLU A 85 0.30 4.90 -7.26
N LEU A 86 -0.15 3.66 -7.46
CA LEU A 86 0.19 2.85 -8.62
C LEU A 86 -1.06 2.14 -9.15
N SER A 87 -1.04 1.88 -10.46
CA SER A 87 -2.02 1.03 -11.11
C SER A 87 -1.33 -0.26 -11.56
N ALA A 88 -1.95 -1.41 -11.28
CA ALA A 88 -1.46 -2.69 -11.77
C ALA A 88 -1.93 -2.94 -13.21
N ASP A 89 -1.00 -3.18 -14.13
CA ASP A 89 -1.31 -3.81 -15.42
C ASP A 89 -1.38 -5.32 -15.18
N THR A 90 -2.59 -5.85 -15.05
CA THR A 90 -2.82 -7.29 -14.78
C THR A 90 -2.33 -8.21 -15.89
N ARG A 91 -2.20 -7.72 -17.13
CA ARG A 91 -1.69 -8.51 -18.25
C ARG A 91 -0.17 -8.66 -18.19
N ARG A 92 0.53 -7.61 -17.77
CA ARG A 92 2.00 -7.59 -17.65
C ARG A 92 2.50 -7.89 -16.25
N ASN A 93 1.58 -7.89 -15.29
CA ASN A 93 1.77 -7.97 -13.84
C ASN A 93 2.89 -7.01 -13.38
N LYS A 94 2.74 -5.74 -13.78
CA LYS A 94 3.65 -4.65 -13.48
C LYS A 94 2.87 -3.45 -12.97
N PHE A 95 3.49 -2.69 -12.07
CA PHE A 95 3.00 -1.37 -11.73
C PHE A 95 3.35 -0.35 -12.81
N HIS A 96 2.47 0.61 -12.97
CA HIS A 96 2.73 1.87 -13.65
C HIS A 96 2.20 3.01 -12.80
N GLU A 97 2.82 4.17 -12.94
CA GLU A 97 2.36 5.39 -12.28
C GLU A 97 0.93 5.73 -12.74
N ALA A 98 0.14 6.22 -11.78
CA ALA A 98 -1.19 6.72 -12.08
C ALA A 98 -1.08 7.89 -13.07
N ARG A 99 -1.64 7.73 -14.26
CA ARG A 99 -1.71 8.82 -15.25
C ARG A 99 -2.86 9.75 -14.87
N ARG A 100 -2.73 11.03 -15.20
CA ARG A 100 -3.80 12.03 -15.03
C ARG A 100 -5.11 11.51 -15.65
N GLY A 101 -6.14 11.32 -14.83
CA GLY A 101 -7.45 10.77 -15.24
C GLY A 101 -7.57 9.24 -15.19
N SER A 102 -6.53 8.51 -14.80
CA SER A 102 -6.56 7.07 -14.55
C SER A 102 -6.73 6.79 -13.06
N LYS A 103 -7.49 5.74 -12.72
CA LYS A 103 -7.67 5.33 -11.33
C LYS A 103 -6.47 4.50 -10.86
N SER A 104 -5.83 4.94 -9.80
CA SER A 104 -4.91 4.13 -8.99
C SER A 104 -5.69 2.96 -8.41
N THR A 105 -5.08 1.77 -8.39
CA THR A 105 -5.67 0.58 -7.75
C THR A 105 -4.87 0.14 -6.54
N TYR A 106 -3.65 0.65 -6.38
CA TYR A 106 -2.80 0.42 -5.22
C TYR A 106 -2.30 1.75 -4.67
N LEU A 107 -2.26 1.82 -3.34
CA LEU A 107 -1.61 2.91 -2.61
C LEU A 107 -0.65 2.30 -1.60
N PHE A 108 0.60 2.72 -1.64
CA PHE A 108 1.65 2.28 -0.73
C PHE A 108 2.01 3.39 0.24
N ILE A 109 2.15 3.05 1.52
CA ILE A 109 2.49 3.94 2.63
C ILE A 109 3.76 3.40 3.29
N ARG A 110 4.76 4.25 3.47
CA ARG A 110 5.97 3.88 4.23
C ARG A 110 6.30 4.98 5.24
N LEU A 111 6.27 4.62 6.51
CA LEU A 111 6.69 5.50 7.59
C LEU A 111 8.19 5.77 7.52
N ASN A 112 8.59 7.01 7.77
CA ASN A 112 10.00 7.40 7.86
C ASN A 112 10.60 6.86 9.16
N LYS A 113 11.87 6.45 9.11
CA LYS A 113 12.55 5.87 10.28
C LYS A 113 12.78 6.87 11.41
N ASP A 114 12.75 8.16 11.08
CA ASP A 114 13.01 9.27 11.99
C ASP A 114 11.73 9.82 12.66
N LEU A 115 10.62 9.08 12.60
CA LEU A 115 9.43 9.39 13.38
C LEU A 115 9.82 9.58 14.84
N LYS A 116 9.91 10.82 15.29
CA LYS A 116 10.20 11.14 16.68
C LYS A 116 9.05 10.53 17.49
N ALA A 117 9.38 9.62 18.39
CA ALA A 117 8.46 9.24 19.45
C ALA A 117 8.19 10.52 20.25
N GLY A 118 7.04 11.14 19.98
CA GLY A 118 6.50 12.22 20.80
C GLY A 118 6.13 11.70 22.17
#